data_AF-A0A5M3N5L6-F1
#
_entry.id   AF-A0A5M3N5L6-F1
#
_cell.length_a   1.000
_cell.length_b   1.000
_cell.length_c   1.000
_cell.angle_alpha   90.00
_cell.angle_beta   90.00
_cell.angle_gamma   90.00
#
_symmetry.space_group_name_H-M   'P 1'
#
loop_
_entity.id
_entity.type
_entity.pdbx_description
1 polymer ?
#
loop_
_entity_poly.entity_id
_entity_poly.type
_entity_poly.pdbx_seq_one_letter_code
_entity_poly.pdbx_strand_id
1 'polypeptide(L)'
;MREEAVHSNNDRYATLGVATHIYVISLPRRDDRRIQMEWIRRTQNITWRVLDAIDSDDPVVVSIMDGVARERSRYPAPEFHWPSDINALSLSSVPISASVAEPWDALTSDTSLTPQAFFNASATYGNLTCASGDTSIPDYSSTLPDYKLLTPAKVACWYSHVHAIRTFVERNALTTNGVAVYLEDDIDLDKNIRHHLKDLWPSLPAGWDIVFLGHCWSNESHHAALSTSRFFSDGDDSEPAADGAVHRLHPSRAPKCSHGYVLSLAGARRLLLHLSYPPFAYSRAFDQAVAWLVESGRLRSYSVVPSLVVQRKVASSDVSYGVGSSWREVLPDGVLSSGQYSR
;
A
#
# COMPACT_ATOMS: atom_id res chain seq x y z
N MET A 1 -2.29 55.60 4.27
CA MET A 1 -2.09 54.22 4.74
C MET A 1 -2.31 53.32 3.55
N ARG A 2 -1.25 52.67 3.05
CA ARG A 2 -1.32 51.72 1.93
C ARG A 2 -1.62 50.35 2.52
N GLU A 3 -2.68 49.70 2.04
CA GLU A 3 -2.94 48.29 2.30
C GLU A 3 -1.87 47.46 1.60
N GLU A 4 -1.03 46.78 2.39
CA GLU A 4 -0.14 45.74 1.89
C GLU A 4 -0.95 44.46 1.68
N ALA A 5 -1.08 44.07 0.43
CA ALA A 5 -1.60 42.76 0.05
C ALA A 5 -0.67 41.67 0.59
N VAL A 6 -1.16 40.92 1.58
CA VAL A 6 -0.54 39.68 2.04
C VAL A 6 -0.60 38.67 0.90
N HIS A 7 0.46 38.59 0.10
CA HIS A 7 0.70 37.45 -0.76
C HIS A 7 0.86 36.21 0.12
N SER A 8 -0.19 35.40 0.17
CA SER A 8 -0.16 34.06 0.75
C SER A 8 0.95 33.26 0.08
N ASN A 9 2.01 32.99 0.84
CA ASN A 9 3.22 32.29 0.43
C ASN A 9 2.96 30.77 0.36
N ASN A 10 1.94 30.35 -0.42
CA ASN A 10 1.40 28.99 -0.42
C ASN A 10 2.21 27.97 -1.26
N ASP A 11 3.44 28.33 -1.63
CA ASP A 11 4.28 27.56 -2.57
C ASP A 11 5.39 26.76 -1.88
N ARG A 12 5.22 26.38 -0.60
CA ARG A 12 6.35 25.92 0.22
C ARG A 12 6.53 24.43 0.41
N TYR A 13 5.73 23.54 -0.19
CA TYR A 13 6.02 22.11 -0.15
C TYR A 13 5.57 21.39 -1.43
N ALA A 14 6.53 20.95 -2.24
CA ALA A 14 6.23 20.31 -3.51
C ALA A 14 5.85 18.84 -3.30
N THR A 15 4.59 18.46 -3.52
CA THR A 15 4.18 17.05 -3.66
C THR A 15 4.62 16.51 -5.03
N LEU A 16 4.35 15.25 -5.38
CA LEU A 16 4.64 14.67 -6.70
C LEU A 16 3.77 15.22 -7.86
N GLY A 17 3.10 16.36 -7.68
CA GLY A 17 2.27 17.03 -8.70
C GLY A 17 0.88 16.41 -8.89
N VAL A 18 0.75 15.10 -8.64
CA VAL A 18 -0.53 14.35 -8.72
C VAL A 18 -1.15 14.08 -7.36
N ALA A 19 -0.39 14.30 -6.28
CA ALA A 19 -0.76 13.93 -4.92
C ALA A 19 -0.95 15.17 -4.06
N THR A 20 -1.88 15.10 -3.10
CA THR A 20 -1.99 16.09 -2.02
C THR A 20 -1.23 15.66 -0.77
N HIS A 21 -0.98 14.36 -0.62
CA HIS A 21 -0.25 13.79 0.51
C HIS A 21 0.74 12.73 0.03
N ILE A 22 1.87 12.64 0.74
CA ILE A 22 2.83 11.55 0.58
C ILE A 22 3.10 11.02 1.98
N TYR A 23 2.95 9.72 2.16
CA TYR A 23 3.22 9.01 3.41
C TYR A 23 4.35 8.01 3.21
N VAL A 24 5.27 7.97 4.17
CA VAL A 24 6.30 6.93 4.25
C VAL A 24 6.00 6.05 5.44
N ILE A 25 5.83 4.76 5.22
CA ILE A 25 5.58 3.77 6.27
C ILE A 25 6.94 3.17 6.66
N SER A 26 7.34 3.34 7.91
CA SER A 26 8.66 2.91 8.38
C SER A 26 8.62 2.53 9.84
N LEU A 27 9.35 1.49 10.23
CA LEU A 27 9.54 1.16 11.65
C LEU A 27 10.38 2.25 12.33
N PRO A 28 10.03 2.70 13.54
CA PRO A 28 10.81 3.69 14.30
C PRO A 28 12.28 3.32 14.46
N ARG A 29 12.58 2.03 14.64
CA ARG A 29 13.94 1.51 14.83
C ARG A 29 14.79 1.41 13.55
N ARG A 30 14.23 1.65 12.36
CA ARG A 30 14.92 1.53 11.06
C ARG A 30 15.59 2.84 10.66
N ASP A 31 16.47 3.35 11.53
CA ASP A 31 17.21 4.60 11.29
C ASP A 31 18.02 4.56 9.99
N ASP A 32 18.59 3.39 9.67
CA ASP A 32 19.34 3.13 8.44
C ASP A 32 18.51 3.42 7.18
N ARG A 33 17.26 2.96 7.15
CA ARG A 33 16.33 3.18 6.02
C ARG A 33 15.75 4.58 6.04
N ARG A 34 15.43 5.12 7.22
CA ARG A 34 14.93 6.51 7.37
C ARG A 34 15.94 7.54 6.87
N ILE A 35 17.24 7.31 7.09
CA ILE A 35 18.32 8.16 6.54
C ILE A 35 18.32 8.13 5.00
N GLN A 36 18.15 6.96 4.39
CA GLN A 36 18.09 6.83 2.93
C GLN A 36 16.85 7.50 2.35
N MET A 37 15.71 7.36 3.01
CA MET A 37 14.48 8.06 2.64
C MET A 37 14.70 9.58 2.74
N GLU A 38 15.31 10.09 3.81
CA GLU A 38 15.62 11.52 3.93
C GLU A 38 16.54 12.03 2.80
N TRP A 39 17.46 11.20 2.32
CA TRP A 39 18.24 11.51 1.12
C TRP A 39 17.36 11.65 -0.12
N ILE A 40 16.51 10.65 -0.39
CA ILE A 40 15.53 10.70 -1.50
C ILE A 40 14.68 11.97 -1.43
N ARG A 41 14.15 12.30 -0.24
CA ARG A 41 13.32 13.47 0.00
C ARG A 41 14.00 14.77 -0.45
N ARG A 42 15.27 14.94 -0.06
CA ARG A 42 16.07 16.13 -0.38
C ARG A 42 16.40 16.19 -1.85
N THR A 43 16.82 15.08 -2.45
CA THR A 43 17.17 15.03 -3.88
C THR A 43 15.96 15.31 -4.77
N GLN A 44 14.80 14.78 -4.41
CA GLN A 44 13.55 14.99 -5.16
C GLN A 44 12.85 16.32 -4.83
N ASN A 45 13.35 17.05 -3.83
CA ASN A 45 12.71 18.26 -3.29
C ASN A 45 11.22 18.05 -3.01
N ILE A 46 10.88 16.92 -2.37
CA ILE A 46 9.51 16.56 -1.99
C ILE A 46 9.32 16.64 -0.48
N THR A 47 8.06 16.63 -0.07
CA THR A 47 7.71 16.44 1.34
C THR A 47 6.80 15.25 1.50
N TRP A 48 6.97 14.58 2.63
CA TRP A 48 6.12 13.49 3.05
C TRP A 48 6.00 13.50 4.57
N ARG A 49 5.01 12.76 5.06
CA ARG A 49 4.86 12.46 6.48
C ARG A 49 5.31 11.02 6.72
N VAL A 50 6.26 10.82 7.62
CA VAL A 50 6.59 9.48 8.12
C VAL A 50 5.48 9.04 9.07
N LEU A 51 4.97 7.83 8.87
CA LEU A 51 4.03 7.16 9.74
C LEU A 51 4.75 5.95 10.33
N ASP A 52 4.77 5.88 11.65
CA ASP A 52 5.43 4.81 12.37
C ASP A 52 4.67 3.51 12.17
N ALA A 53 5.35 2.52 11.58
CA ALA A 53 4.90 1.14 11.54
C ALA A 53 5.11 0.47 12.90
N ILE A 54 4.42 -0.65 13.13
CA ILE A 54 4.59 -1.46 14.35
C ILE A 54 5.41 -2.71 14.06
N ASP A 55 6.17 -3.16 15.06
CA ASP A 55 6.94 -4.40 14.98
C ASP A 55 6.05 -5.64 15.15
N SER A 56 6.56 -6.79 14.72
CA SER A 56 5.84 -8.06 14.77
C SER A 56 5.56 -8.57 16.19
N ASP A 57 6.28 -8.07 17.18
CA ASP A 57 6.14 -8.38 18.60
C ASP A 57 5.32 -7.33 19.37
N ASP A 58 4.76 -6.33 18.69
CA ASP A 58 3.88 -5.34 19.31
C ASP A 58 2.63 -6.03 19.90
N PRO A 59 2.22 -5.69 21.15
CA PRO A 59 1.04 -6.28 21.78
C PRO A 59 -0.24 -6.22 20.93
N VAL A 60 -0.41 -5.19 20.11
CA VAL A 60 -1.55 -5.06 19.18
C VAL A 60 -1.59 -6.22 18.18
N VAL A 61 -0.42 -6.65 17.68
CA VAL A 61 -0.31 -7.77 16.74
C VAL A 61 -0.80 -9.06 17.39
N VAL A 62 -0.47 -9.26 18.67
CA VAL A 62 -0.92 -10.43 19.45
C VAL A 62 -2.44 -10.42 19.58
N SER A 63 -3.03 -9.30 19.99
CA SER A 63 -4.49 -9.15 20.12
C SER A 63 -5.23 -9.41 18.80
N ILE A 64 -4.66 -8.95 17.68
CA ILE A 64 -5.22 -9.21 16.34
C ILE A 64 -5.12 -10.69 15.99
N MET A 65 -3.96 -11.33 16.18
CA MET A 65 -3.79 -12.76 15.89
C MET A 65 -4.80 -13.62 16.67
N ASP A 66 -4.99 -13.32 17.95
CA ASP A 66 -5.97 -13.99 18.80
C ASP A 66 -7.41 -13.77 18.32
N GLY A 67 -7.74 -12.54 17.90
CA GLY A 67 -9.05 -12.26 17.33
C GLY A 67 -9.28 -12.98 16.00
N VAL A 68 -8.24 -13.11 15.15
CA VAL A 68 -8.33 -13.84 13.88
C VAL A 68 -8.58 -15.32 14.15
N ALA A 69 -7.89 -15.91 15.12
CA ALA A 69 -8.13 -17.29 15.52
C ALA A 69 -9.57 -17.49 16.04
N ARG A 70 -10.10 -16.57 16.87
CA ARG A 70 -11.48 -16.61 17.36
C ARG A 70 -12.52 -16.41 16.26
N GLU A 71 -12.26 -15.53 15.30
CA GLU A 71 -13.18 -15.32 14.18
C GLU A 71 -13.22 -16.56 13.28
N ARG A 72 -12.07 -17.19 13.05
CA ARG A 72 -11.96 -18.43 12.26
C ARG A 72 -12.56 -19.65 12.97
N SER A 73 -12.56 -19.72 14.30
CA SER A 73 -13.18 -20.84 15.02
C SER A 73 -14.70 -20.84 14.98
N ARG A 74 -15.32 -19.73 14.55
CA ARG A 74 -16.77 -19.65 14.31
C ARG A 74 -17.20 -20.35 13.02
N TYR A 75 -16.27 -20.92 12.25
CA TYR A 75 -16.58 -21.61 11.00
C TYR A 75 -16.98 -23.09 11.21
N PRO A 76 -17.91 -23.63 10.38
CA PRO A 76 -18.44 -23.04 9.16
C PRO A 76 -19.46 -21.93 9.43
N ALA A 77 -19.12 -20.70 9.05
CA ALA A 77 -20.00 -19.55 9.10
C ALA A 77 -21.00 -19.67 7.92
N PRO A 78 -22.13 -18.92 7.95
CA PRO A 78 -22.94 -18.72 6.75
C PRO A 78 -22.08 -18.26 5.56
N GLU A 79 -22.60 -18.49 4.36
CA GLU A 79 -21.98 -18.10 3.09
C GLU A 79 -21.42 -16.67 3.16
N PHE A 80 -20.15 -16.51 2.77
CA PHE A 80 -19.48 -15.23 2.83
C PHE A 80 -20.08 -14.27 1.81
N HIS A 81 -20.40 -13.04 2.25
CA HIS A 81 -20.87 -11.98 1.38
C HIS A 81 -20.25 -10.65 1.75
N TRP A 82 -19.74 -9.93 0.74
CA TRP A 82 -19.31 -8.55 0.94
C TRP A 82 -20.52 -7.65 1.28
N PRO A 83 -20.36 -6.67 2.18
CA PRO A 83 -21.39 -5.68 2.43
C PRO A 83 -21.79 -4.95 1.13
N SER A 84 -23.09 -4.89 0.84
CA SER A 84 -23.62 -4.34 -0.42
C SER A 84 -23.44 -2.83 -0.55
N ASP A 85 -23.16 -2.14 0.56
CA ASP A 85 -23.09 -0.69 0.67
C ASP A 85 -21.67 -0.13 0.56
N ILE A 86 -20.62 -0.96 0.45
CA ILE A 86 -19.22 -0.51 0.37
C ILE A 86 -19.02 0.56 -0.71
N ASN A 87 -19.61 0.37 -1.89
CA ASN A 87 -19.48 1.33 -2.98
C ASN A 87 -20.14 2.67 -2.65
N ALA A 88 -21.33 2.66 -2.05
CA ALA A 88 -22.01 3.89 -1.64
C ALA A 88 -21.25 4.60 -0.52
N LEU A 89 -20.77 3.86 0.49
CA LEU A 89 -19.98 4.40 1.60
C LEU A 89 -18.63 4.97 1.14
N SER A 90 -17.98 4.33 0.17
CA SER A 90 -16.70 4.80 -0.36
C SER A 90 -16.79 6.18 -1.04
N LEU A 91 -17.97 6.52 -1.59
CA LEU A 91 -18.24 7.79 -2.25
C LEU A 91 -18.89 8.82 -1.30
N SER A 92 -19.29 8.42 -0.10
CA SER A 92 -19.93 9.30 0.87
C SER A 92 -18.92 10.09 1.70
N SER A 93 -19.40 11.13 2.39
CA SER A 93 -18.64 11.89 3.39
C SER A 93 -18.80 11.32 4.81
N VAL A 94 -19.50 10.20 4.98
CA VAL A 94 -19.76 9.61 6.30
C VAL A 94 -18.44 9.12 6.90
N PRO A 95 -18.15 9.42 8.18
CA PRO A 95 -16.98 8.85 8.86
C PRO A 95 -17.01 7.32 8.80
N ILE A 96 -15.94 6.70 8.31
CA ILE A 96 -15.87 5.23 8.18
C ILE A 96 -15.89 4.56 9.56
N SER A 97 -15.33 5.21 10.58
CA SER A 97 -15.36 4.73 11.97
C SER A 97 -16.78 4.54 12.53
N ALA A 98 -17.78 5.24 11.99
CA ALA A 98 -19.17 5.07 12.40
C ALA A 98 -19.87 3.89 11.70
N SER A 99 -19.41 3.49 10.50
CA SER A 99 -19.95 2.35 9.73
C SER A 99 -19.19 1.05 9.95
N VAL A 100 -17.93 1.14 10.40
CA VAL A 100 -17.05 0.00 10.68
C VAL A 100 -16.65 0.11 12.15
N ALA A 101 -17.56 -0.25 13.05
CA ALA A 101 -17.21 -0.43 14.45
C ALA A 101 -16.25 -1.62 14.53
N GLU A 102 -14.96 -1.32 14.43
CA GLU A 102 -13.83 -2.25 14.34
C GLU A 102 -13.81 -3.20 15.56
N PRO A 103 -14.09 -4.50 15.37
CA PRO A 103 -13.85 -5.49 16.42
C PRO A 103 -12.37 -5.55 16.80
N TRP A 104 -11.48 -5.14 15.89
CA TRP A 104 -10.03 -5.18 16.04
C TRP A 104 -9.48 -4.02 16.86
N ASP A 105 -10.02 -2.80 16.72
CA ASP A 105 -9.62 -1.66 17.54
C ASP A 105 -10.08 -1.83 19.00
N ALA A 106 -11.26 -2.41 19.23
CA ALA A 106 -11.71 -2.76 20.58
C ALA A 106 -10.77 -3.75 21.28
N LEU A 107 -10.13 -4.66 20.52
CA LEU A 107 -9.14 -5.61 21.05
C LEU A 107 -7.79 -4.96 21.40
N THR A 108 -7.52 -3.73 20.93
CA THR A 108 -6.29 -2.99 21.27
C THR A 108 -6.37 -2.24 22.61
N SER A 109 -7.59 -2.10 23.16
CA SER A 109 -7.81 -1.46 24.46
C SER A 109 -7.73 -2.41 25.67
N ASP A 110 -7.68 -3.73 25.42
CA ASP A 110 -7.45 -4.74 26.47
C ASP A 110 -5.95 -5.06 26.55
N THR A 111 -5.18 -4.17 27.18
CA THR A 111 -3.73 -4.28 27.39
C THR A 111 -3.35 -5.26 28.51
N SER A 112 -4.27 -6.14 28.93
CA SER A 112 -4.08 -7.03 30.09
C SER A 112 -3.29 -8.31 29.77
N LEU A 113 -2.96 -8.58 28.50
CA LEU A 113 -2.24 -9.78 28.11
C LEU A 113 -0.73 -9.64 28.38
N THR A 114 -0.23 -10.42 29.34
CA THR A 114 1.19 -10.48 29.67
C THR A 114 2.00 -11.24 28.61
N PRO A 115 3.33 -11.02 28.48
CA PRO A 115 4.20 -11.83 27.62
C PRO A 115 4.16 -13.35 27.90
N GLN A 116 3.67 -13.75 29.07
CA GLN A 116 3.50 -15.15 29.43
C GLN A 116 2.19 -15.74 28.89
N ALA A 117 1.15 -14.90 28.72
CA ALA A 117 -0.06 -15.27 27.99
C ALA A 117 0.23 -15.51 26.49
N PHE A 118 1.23 -14.83 25.91
CA PHE A 118 1.69 -15.03 24.53
C PHE A 118 2.22 -16.44 24.26
N PHE A 119 3.09 -16.97 25.14
CA PHE A 119 3.61 -18.35 24.99
C PHE A 119 2.48 -19.38 25.06
N ASN A 120 1.49 -19.14 25.92
CA ASN A 120 0.35 -20.04 26.05
C ASN A 120 -0.65 -19.90 24.89
N ALA A 121 -0.93 -18.69 24.39
CA ALA A 121 -1.83 -18.46 23.26
C ALA A 121 -1.23 -18.96 21.93
N SER A 122 0.06 -18.72 21.69
CA SER A 122 0.81 -19.29 20.55
C SER A 122 0.80 -20.82 20.55
N ALA A 123 0.86 -21.44 21.74
CA ALA A 123 0.68 -22.89 21.88
C ALA A 123 -0.78 -23.37 21.70
N THR A 124 -1.78 -22.48 21.81
CA THR A 124 -3.21 -22.82 21.78
C THR A 124 -3.83 -22.67 20.38
N TYR A 125 -3.36 -21.75 19.53
CA TYR A 125 -4.03 -21.42 18.25
C TYR A 125 -3.39 -21.97 16.98
N GLY A 126 -2.30 -22.73 17.10
CA GLY A 126 -1.63 -23.35 15.95
C GLY A 126 -1.10 -22.33 14.93
N ASN A 127 -0.44 -22.84 13.89
CA ASN A 127 0.08 -21.98 12.83
C ASN A 127 -1.06 -21.56 11.89
N LEU A 128 -1.53 -20.32 12.01
CA LEU A 128 -2.54 -19.76 11.11
C LEU A 128 -2.04 -19.69 9.66
N THR A 129 -2.92 -19.96 8.71
CA THR A 129 -2.63 -19.92 7.27
C THR A 129 -3.28 -18.72 6.58
N CYS A 130 -2.67 -18.25 5.50
CA CYS A 130 -3.23 -17.22 4.63
C CYS A 130 -4.42 -17.79 3.84
N ALA A 131 -5.51 -17.03 3.75
CA ALA A 131 -6.62 -17.35 2.87
C ALA A 131 -6.22 -17.18 1.38
N SER A 132 -6.73 -18.05 0.51
CA SER A 132 -6.47 -18.04 -0.94
C SER A 132 -7.61 -17.47 -1.79
N GLY A 133 -8.73 -17.10 -1.16
CA GLY A 133 -9.93 -16.52 -1.79
C GLY A 133 -10.66 -15.67 -0.76
N ASP A 134 -11.96 -15.42 -0.87
CA ASP A 134 -12.67 -14.61 0.13
C ASP A 134 -12.54 -15.20 1.56
N THR A 135 -12.81 -16.50 1.73
CA THR A 135 -12.70 -17.21 3.03
C THR A 135 -12.03 -18.58 2.96
N SER A 136 -11.44 -18.94 1.82
CA SER A 136 -10.78 -20.24 1.65
C SER A 136 -9.46 -20.29 2.44
N ILE A 137 -9.50 -20.85 3.65
CA ILE A 137 -8.35 -20.99 4.54
C ILE A 137 -7.86 -22.44 4.46
N PRO A 138 -6.66 -22.70 3.91
CA PRO A 138 -6.12 -24.05 3.83
C PRO A 138 -5.71 -24.55 5.23
N ASP A 139 -5.86 -25.86 5.47
CA ASP A 139 -5.34 -26.48 6.68
C ASP A 139 -3.83 -26.30 6.80
N TYR A 140 -3.35 -26.14 8.03
CA TYR A 140 -1.92 -26.07 8.29
C TYR A 140 -1.23 -27.38 7.93
N SER A 141 -0.09 -27.27 7.27
CA SER A 141 0.89 -28.34 7.09
C SER A 141 2.29 -27.76 7.28
N SER A 142 3.20 -28.55 7.85
CA SER A 142 4.60 -28.18 8.04
C SER A 142 5.37 -27.98 6.72
N THR A 143 4.82 -28.45 5.60
CA THR A 143 5.38 -28.27 4.25
C THR A 143 4.84 -27.03 3.54
N LEU A 144 3.94 -26.25 4.17
CA LEU A 144 3.45 -25.03 3.57
C LEU A 144 4.58 -24.01 3.44
N PRO A 145 4.72 -23.35 2.29
CA PRO A 145 5.69 -22.28 2.13
C PRO A 145 5.29 -21.04 2.95
N ASP A 146 6.27 -20.26 3.38
CA ASP A 146 6.11 -19.10 4.27
C ASP A 146 5.04 -18.10 3.82
N TYR A 147 4.88 -17.89 2.51
CA TYR A 147 3.89 -16.94 1.98
C TYR A 147 2.44 -17.39 2.20
N LYS A 148 2.22 -18.68 2.54
CA LYS A 148 0.90 -19.25 2.91
C LYS A 148 0.68 -19.30 4.42
N LEU A 149 1.65 -18.91 5.24
CA LEU A 149 1.50 -18.83 6.69
C LEU A 149 1.14 -17.39 7.08
N LEU A 150 0.13 -17.21 7.92
CA LEU A 150 -0.19 -15.91 8.50
C LEU A 150 0.70 -15.70 9.73
N THR A 151 1.73 -14.87 9.58
CA THR A 151 2.73 -14.61 10.63
C THR A 151 2.46 -13.28 11.32
N PRO A 152 2.95 -13.08 12.56
CA PRO A 152 2.85 -11.79 13.25
C PRO A 152 3.40 -10.63 12.41
N ALA A 153 4.49 -10.84 11.69
CA ALA A 153 5.06 -9.83 10.80
C ALA A 153 4.14 -9.43 9.63
N LYS A 154 3.36 -10.37 9.06
CA LYS A 154 2.35 -10.05 8.04
C LYS A 154 1.19 -9.25 8.63
N VAL A 155 0.78 -9.56 9.86
CA VAL A 155 -0.26 -8.82 10.59
C VAL A 155 0.22 -7.40 10.95
N ALA A 156 1.46 -7.26 11.41
CA ALA A 156 2.08 -5.96 11.69
C ALA A 156 2.16 -5.08 10.45
N CYS A 157 2.58 -5.66 9.31
CA CYS A 157 2.58 -5.00 8.01
C CYS A 157 1.15 -4.55 7.62
N TRP A 158 0.17 -5.46 7.67
CA TRP A 158 -1.23 -5.12 7.38
C TRP A 158 -1.74 -3.96 8.25
N TYR A 159 -1.53 -4.04 9.57
CA TYR A 159 -1.95 -3.01 10.50
C TYR A 159 -1.32 -1.66 10.14
N SER A 160 -0.02 -1.63 9.87
CA SER A 160 0.72 -0.41 9.54
C SER A 160 0.19 0.26 8.26
N HIS A 161 -0.11 -0.51 7.21
CA HIS A 161 -0.71 0.03 5.98
C HIS A 161 -2.16 0.50 6.19
N VAL A 162 -2.99 -0.28 6.89
CA VAL A 162 -4.37 0.10 7.20
C VAL A 162 -4.41 1.38 8.03
N HIS A 163 -3.55 1.51 9.04
CA HIS A 163 -3.43 2.71 9.87
C HIS A 163 -3.01 3.93 9.04
N ALA A 164 -2.07 3.76 8.10
CA ALA A 164 -1.68 4.82 7.18
C ALA A 164 -2.83 5.26 6.26
N ILE A 165 -3.57 4.31 5.69
CA ILE A 165 -4.74 4.60 4.85
C ILE A 165 -5.82 5.32 5.66
N ARG A 166 -6.08 4.87 6.89
CA ARG A 166 -7.03 5.50 7.80
C ARG A 166 -6.64 6.94 8.14
N THR A 167 -5.36 7.20 8.41
CA THR A 167 -4.83 8.55 8.65
C THR A 167 -5.16 9.51 7.50
N PHE A 168 -5.09 9.04 6.25
CA PHE A 168 -5.49 9.83 5.11
C PHE A 168 -7.01 10.02 5.05
N VAL A 169 -7.79 8.95 5.23
CA VAL A 169 -9.26 8.98 5.16
C VAL A 169 -9.86 9.92 6.21
N GLU A 170 -9.34 9.89 7.44
CA GLU A 170 -9.87 10.62 8.60
C GLU A 170 -9.27 12.03 8.76
N ARG A 171 -8.46 12.47 7.78
CA ARG A 171 -7.89 13.81 7.81
C ARG A 171 -9.02 14.85 7.85
N ASN A 172 -8.84 15.86 8.68
CA ASN A 172 -9.82 16.93 8.88
C ASN A 172 -9.74 17.97 7.74
N ALA A 173 -10.00 17.53 6.50
CA ALA A 173 -9.85 18.37 5.30
C ALA A 173 -11.17 18.50 4.53
N LEU A 174 -11.52 19.74 4.18
CA LEU A 174 -12.66 20.12 3.34
C LEU A 174 -12.53 19.62 1.88
N THR A 175 -11.48 18.88 1.53
CA THR A 175 -11.17 18.49 0.15
C THR A 175 -11.78 17.14 -0.22
N THR A 176 -12.75 17.19 -1.13
CA THR A 176 -13.49 16.02 -1.63
C THR A 176 -12.70 15.15 -2.62
N ASN A 177 -11.58 15.66 -3.17
CA ASN A 177 -10.79 15.00 -4.22
C ASN A 177 -9.32 14.79 -3.85
N GLY A 178 -9.04 14.31 -2.63
CA GLY A 178 -7.66 14.05 -2.20
C GLY A 178 -7.01 12.86 -2.90
N VAL A 179 -5.68 12.92 -3.05
CA VAL A 179 -4.83 11.82 -3.54
C VAL A 179 -3.64 11.64 -2.60
N ALA A 180 -3.37 10.40 -2.20
CA ALA A 180 -2.27 10.05 -1.32
C ALA A 180 -1.33 9.04 -1.95
N VAL A 181 -0.03 9.31 -1.90
CA VAL A 181 1.03 8.37 -2.25
C VAL A 181 1.53 7.71 -0.98
N TYR A 182 1.75 6.40 -1.01
CA TYR A 182 2.30 5.59 0.08
C TYR A 182 3.58 4.93 -0.41
N LEU A 183 4.64 5.07 0.36
CA LEU A 183 5.96 4.49 0.10
C LEU A 183 6.41 3.69 1.33
N GLU A 184 6.99 2.52 1.12
CA GLU A 184 7.75 1.82 2.16
C GLU A 184 9.16 2.44 2.29
N ASP A 185 9.89 2.10 3.36
CA ASP A 185 11.19 2.70 3.67
C ASP A 185 12.39 2.06 2.98
N ASP A 186 12.17 0.96 2.27
CA ASP A 186 13.19 0.19 1.57
C ASP A 186 13.13 0.38 0.05
N ILE A 187 12.77 1.58 -0.42
CA ILE A 187 12.58 1.88 -1.85
C ILE A 187 13.69 2.73 -2.47
N ASP A 188 13.75 2.72 -3.80
CA ASP A 188 14.34 3.78 -4.62
C ASP A 188 13.26 4.40 -5.52
N LEU A 189 13.42 5.67 -5.87
CA LEU A 189 12.51 6.44 -6.72
C LEU A 189 13.18 6.80 -8.04
N ASP A 190 12.40 6.78 -9.11
CA ASP A 190 12.82 7.35 -10.39
C ASP A 190 13.12 8.85 -10.20
N LYS A 191 14.26 9.33 -10.72
CA LYS A 191 14.66 10.74 -10.57
C LYS A 191 13.66 11.72 -11.18
N ASN A 192 12.97 11.32 -12.24
CA ASN A 192 12.03 12.11 -13.00
C ASN A 192 10.57 11.72 -12.68
N ILE A 193 10.32 11.01 -11.58
CA ILE A 193 9.00 10.52 -11.19
C ILE A 193 7.90 11.59 -11.27
N ARG A 194 8.18 12.84 -10.86
CA ARG A 194 7.20 13.95 -10.96
C ARG A 194 6.77 14.21 -12.41
N HIS A 195 7.71 14.18 -13.35
CA HIS A 195 7.43 14.38 -14.77
C HIS A 195 6.65 13.21 -15.35
N HIS A 196 7.09 11.98 -15.07
CA HIS A 196 6.38 10.77 -15.52
C HIS A 196 4.96 10.70 -14.99
N LEU A 197 4.75 10.99 -13.71
CA LEU A 197 3.42 11.03 -13.11
C LEU A 197 2.54 12.09 -13.77
N LYS A 198 3.07 13.29 -14.05
CA LYS A 198 2.32 14.35 -14.74
C LYS A 198 1.84 13.92 -16.13
N ASP A 199 2.65 13.17 -16.87
CA ASP A 199 2.33 12.74 -18.23
C ASP A 199 1.38 11.53 -18.24
N LEU A 200 1.52 10.64 -17.26
CA LEU A 200 0.68 9.44 -17.13
C LEU A 200 -0.72 9.76 -16.59
N TRP A 201 -0.82 10.64 -15.58
CA TRP A 201 -2.06 10.85 -14.82
C TRP A 201 -3.30 11.18 -15.67
N PRO A 202 -3.20 12.03 -16.72
CA PRO A 202 -4.36 12.36 -17.56
C PRO A 202 -5.00 11.17 -18.27
N SER A 203 -4.30 10.03 -18.40
CA SER A 203 -4.85 8.81 -19.01
C SER A 203 -5.71 7.97 -18.07
N LEU A 204 -5.66 8.24 -16.75
CA LEU A 204 -6.46 7.50 -15.78
C LEU A 204 -7.96 7.76 -15.99
N PRO A 205 -8.80 6.72 -16.03
CA PRO A 205 -10.23 6.90 -16.19
C PRO A 205 -10.86 7.44 -14.91
N ALA A 206 -12.04 8.04 -15.06
CA ALA A 206 -12.79 8.59 -13.94
C ALA A 206 -13.08 7.52 -12.88
N GLY A 207 -12.82 7.88 -11.62
CA GLY A 207 -13.07 7.02 -10.47
C GLY A 207 -12.02 5.93 -10.21
N TRP A 208 -10.84 5.97 -10.83
CA TRP A 208 -9.73 5.09 -10.40
C TRP A 208 -9.57 5.07 -8.86
N ASP A 209 -9.20 3.92 -8.32
CA ASP A 209 -9.12 3.71 -6.88
C ASP A 209 -7.68 3.68 -6.41
N ILE A 210 -6.86 2.87 -7.08
CA ILE A 210 -5.46 2.64 -6.73
C ILE A 210 -4.59 2.64 -7.99
N VAL A 211 -3.39 3.21 -7.87
CA VAL A 211 -2.34 3.14 -8.89
C VAL A 211 -1.06 2.59 -8.26
N PHE A 212 -0.53 1.49 -8.77
CA PHE A 212 0.74 0.93 -8.35
C PHE A 212 1.88 1.61 -9.10
N LEU A 213 2.76 2.29 -8.35
CA LEU A 213 3.97 2.91 -8.91
C LEU A 213 5.12 1.92 -9.01
N GLY A 214 5.01 0.84 -8.24
CA GLY A 214 5.90 -0.29 -8.24
C GLY A 214 5.13 -1.57 -7.95
N HIS A 215 5.60 -2.68 -8.49
CA HIS A 215 4.99 -3.99 -8.32
C HIS A 215 6.06 -5.07 -8.38
N CYS A 216 5.72 -6.28 -7.95
CA CYS A 216 6.61 -7.43 -8.03
C CYS A 216 5.80 -8.69 -8.37
N TRP A 217 6.46 -9.75 -8.84
CA TRP A 217 5.88 -11.09 -8.96
C TRP A 217 4.50 -11.15 -9.66
N SER A 218 4.26 -10.24 -10.59
CA SER A 218 3.02 -10.04 -11.35
C SER A 218 3.36 -9.52 -12.75
N ASN A 219 2.56 -9.89 -13.75
CA ASN A 219 2.69 -9.36 -15.11
C ASN A 219 1.61 -8.30 -15.33
N GLU A 220 1.90 -7.07 -14.93
CA GLU A 220 0.94 -5.97 -15.03
C GLU A 220 0.89 -5.36 -16.45
N SER A 221 1.76 -5.80 -17.37
CA SER A 221 1.62 -5.53 -18.81
C SER A 221 0.61 -6.45 -19.52
N HIS A 222 -0.03 -7.37 -18.79
CA HIS A 222 -0.99 -8.34 -19.35
C HIS A 222 -2.18 -7.67 -20.06
N HIS A 223 -2.69 -6.57 -19.50
CA HIS A 223 -3.74 -5.77 -20.14
C HIS A 223 -3.13 -4.69 -21.02
N ALA A 224 -3.82 -4.27 -22.08
CA ALA A 224 -3.33 -3.22 -22.96
C ALA A 224 -3.12 -1.90 -22.19
N ALA A 225 -2.08 -1.16 -22.57
CA ALA A 225 -1.82 0.16 -22.00
C ALA A 225 -3.00 1.10 -22.28
N LEU A 226 -3.29 1.98 -21.32
CA LEU A 226 -4.24 3.07 -21.52
C LEU A 226 -3.72 4.01 -22.61
N SER A 227 -4.65 4.50 -23.44
CA SER A 227 -4.31 5.51 -24.42
C SER A 227 -3.87 6.78 -23.69
N THR A 228 -2.62 7.17 -23.86
CA THR A 228 -2.21 8.51 -23.46
C THR A 228 -2.86 9.48 -24.43
N SER A 229 -3.61 10.47 -23.92
CA SER A 229 -4.11 11.59 -24.71
C SER A 229 -2.91 12.41 -25.17
N ARG A 230 -2.20 11.93 -26.18
CA ARG A 230 -1.20 12.71 -26.88
C ARG A 230 -1.98 13.72 -27.74
N PHE A 231 -1.95 14.99 -27.35
CA PHE A 231 -2.16 16.11 -28.27
C PHE A 231 -1.01 16.22 -29.30
N PHE A 232 -0.31 15.12 -29.59
CA PHE A 232 0.70 15.06 -30.64
C PHE A 232 0.00 14.53 -31.88
N SER A 233 -0.09 15.43 -32.87
CA SER A 233 -0.66 15.21 -34.19
C SER A 233 -0.26 13.88 -34.80
N ASP A 234 -1.21 13.28 -35.52
CA ASP A 234 -0.95 12.26 -36.54
C ASP A 234 0.32 12.58 -37.34
N GLY A 235 1.22 11.60 -37.46
CA GLY A 235 2.20 11.59 -38.55
C GLY A 235 3.68 11.49 -38.19
N ASP A 236 4.08 10.88 -37.07
CA ASP A 236 5.47 10.46 -36.93
C ASP A 236 5.56 9.05 -36.32
N ASP A 237 5.66 8.05 -37.22
CA ASP A 237 6.04 6.66 -36.92
C ASP A 237 7.54 6.54 -36.62
N SER A 238 8.19 7.63 -36.19
CA SER A 238 9.57 7.55 -35.70
C SER A 238 9.56 6.82 -34.36
N GLU A 239 10.24 5.66 -34.32
CA GLU A 239 10.51 4.94 -33.09
C GLU A 239 11.03 5.92 -32.02
N PRO A 240 10.50 5.88 -30.78
CA PRO A 240 11.04 6.71 -29.72
C PRO A 240 12.49 6.29 -29.48
N ALA A 241 13.37 7.30 -29.46
CA ALA A 241 14.81 7.16 -29.29
C ALA A 241 15.19 6.13 -28.21
N ALA A 242 16.16 5.29 -28.57
CA ALA A 242 16.60 4.09 -27.86
C ALA A 242 17.35 4.33 -26.52
N ASP A 243 16.94 5.28 -25.67
CA ASP A 243 17.67 5.57 -24.42
C ASP A 243 16.82 6.02 -23.21
N GLY A 244 15.51 5.77 -23.21
CA GLY A 244 14.66 6.00 -22.03
C GLY A 244 13.45 5.08 -22.00
N ALA A 245 13.26 4.34 -20.91
CA ALA A 245 12.12 3.45 -20.77
C ALA A 245 10.80 4.26 -20.77
N VAL A 246 9.95 4.03 -21.78
CA VAL A 246 8.65 4.71 -21.87
C VAL A 246 7.67 4.06 -20.89
N HIS A 247 7.44 4.70 -19.75
CA HIS A 247 6.43 4.29 -18.78
C HIS A 247 5.01 4.40 -19.36
N ARG A 248 4.16 3.43 -19.06
CA ARG A 248 2.74 3.40 -19.45
C ARG A 248 1.88 2.95 -18.28
N LEU A 249 0.61 3.36 -18.29
CA LEU A 249 -0.39 2.85 -17.36
C LEU A 249 -1.13 1.67 -17.98
N HIS A 250 -1.28 0.60 -17.22
CA HIS A 250 -2.04 -0.60 -17.61
C HIS A 250 -3.12 -0.85 -16.55
N PRO A 251 -4.33 -1.32 -16.93
CA PRO A 251 -5.24 -1.92 -15.96
C PRO A 251 -4.53 -3.03 -15.19
N SER A 252 -4.57 -2.98 -13.86
CA SER A 252 -3.88 -3.96 -13.05
C SER A 252 -4.55 -5.33 -13.13
N ARG A 253 -3.76 -6.40 -12.97
CA ARG A 253 -4.29 -7.77 -12.92
C ARG A 253 -4.34 -8.29 -11.49
N ALA A 254 -3.18 -8.37 -10.85
CA ALA A 254 -3.03 -8.86 -9.48
C ALA A 254 -1.65 -8.42 -8.93
N PRO A 255 -1.43 -7.09 -8.80
CA PRO A 255 -0.13 -6.54 -8.43
C PRO A 255 0.25 -7.00 -7.03
N LYS A 256 1.49 -7.45 -6.87
CA LYS A 256 2.06 -7.84 -5.57
C LYS A 256 3.14 -6.86 -5.15
N CYS A 257 3.53 -6.96 -3.88
CA CYS A 257 4.26 -5.94 -3.14
C CYS A 257 3.43 -4.66 -2.95
N SER A 258 3.76 -3.93 -1.88
CA SER A 258 3.07 -2.69 -1.47
C SER A 258 4.03 -1.52 -1.30
N HIS A 259 5.23 -1.63 -1.88
CA HIS A 259 6.34 -0.71 -1.65
C HIS A 259 6.11 0.69 -2.22
N GLY A 260 5.23 0.85 -3.22
CA GLY A 260 4.86 2.15 -3.76
C GLY A 260 3.51 2.16 -4.47
N TYR A 261 2.51 2.81 -3.89
CA TYR A 261 1.16 2.92 -4.46
C TYR A 261 0.49 4.26 -4.17
N VAL A 262 -0.55 4.58 -4.94
CA VAL A 262 -1.32 5.82 -4.85
C VAL A 262 -2.79 5.51 -4.71
N LEU A 263 -3.49 6.20 -3.82
CA LEU A 263 -4.93 6.07 -3.63
C LEU A 263 -5.65 7.39 -3.89
N SER A 264 -6.77 7.32 -4.60
CA SER A 264 -7.77 8.38 -4.58
C SER A 264 -8.50 8.36 -3.22
N LEU A 265 -9.16 9.45 -2.82
CA LEU A 265 -9.93 9.44 -1.57
C LEU A 265 -11.01 8.34 -1.57
N ALA A 266 -11.76 8.22 -2.66
CA ALA A 266 -12.78 7.18 -2.80
C ALA A 266 -12.15 5.77 -2.79
N GLY A 267 -11.00 5.60 -3.45
CA GLY A 267 -10.24 4.35 -3.44
C GLY A 267 -9.73 3.98 -2.05
N ALA A 268 -9.17 4.94 -1.31
CA ALA A 268 -8.72 4.74 0.07
C ALA A 268 -9.87 4.33 0.99
N ARG A 269 -11.03 4.98 0.86
CA ARG A 269 -12.25 4.62 1.59
C ARG A 269 -12.73 3.22 1.23
N ARG A 270 -12.79 2.89 -0.06
CA ARG A 270 -13.20 1.55 -0.53
C ARG A 270 -12.24 0.46 -0.04
N LEU A 271 -10.94 0.70 -0.13
CA LEU A 271 -9.92 -0.23 0.31
C LEU A 271 -10.02 -0.47 1.82
N LEU A 272 -10.14 0.61 2.61
CA LEU A 272 -10.29 0.51 4.07
C LEU A 272 -11.53 -0.31 4.46
N LEU A 273 -12.69 -0.05 3.82
CA LEU A 273 -13.93 -0.81 4.07
C LEU A 273 -13.77 -2.32 3.82
N HIS A 274 -13.03 -2.72 2.78
CA HIS A 274 -12.76 -4.13 2.51
C HIS A 274 -11.75 -4.72 3.50
N LEU A 275 -10.65 -4.01 3.77
CA LEU A 275 -9.58 -4.50 4.65
C LEU A 275 -10.01 -4.59 6.13
N SER A 276 -11.05 -3.87 6.51
CA SER A 276 -11.64 -3.91 7.85
C SER A 276 -12.85 -4.86 7.98
N TYR A 277 -13.31 -5.48 6.89
CA TYR A 277 -14.45 -6.40 6.94
C TYR A 277 -14.04 -7.69 7.68
N PRO A 278 -14.65 -8.04 8.84
CA PRO A 278 -14.07 -9.04 9.76
C PRO A 278 -13.76 -10.42 9.16
N PRO A 279 -14.60 -11.01 8.28
CA PRO A 279 -14.28 -12.28 7.65
C PRO A 279 -13.06 -12.23 6.70
N PHE A 280 -12.68 -11.05 6.22
CA PHE A 280 -11.56 -10.84 5.30
C PHE A 280 -10.33 -10.19 5.96
N ALA A 281 -10.55 -9.33 6.95
CA ALA A 281 -9.52 -8.59 7.66
C ALA A 281 -8.44 -9.52 8.22
N TYR A 282 -7.17 -9.18 8.02
CA TYR A 282 -6.01 -9.96 8.49
C TYR A 282 -6.01 -11.43 8.04
N SER A 283 -6.75 -11.78 6.98
CA SER A 283 -6.85 -13.18 6.53
C SER A 283 -5.59 -13.68 5.80
N ARG A 284 -4.71 -12.78 5.35
CA ARG A 284 -3.50 -13.06 4.56
C ARG A 284 -2.52 -11.88 4.66
N ALA A 285 -1.41 -11.92 3.90
CA ALA A 285 -0.53 -10.76 3.77
C ALA A 285 -1.26 -9.56 3.14
N PHE A 286 -0.87 -8.33 3.48
CA PHE A 286 -1.49 -7.10 2.95
C PHE A 286 -1.48 -7.07 1.42
N ASP A 287 -0.33 -7.28 0.80
CA ASP A 287 -0.17 -7.28 -0.65
C ASP A 287 -1.06 -8.34 -1.33
N GLN A 288 -1.15 -9.54 -0.76
CA GLN A 288 -2.03 -10.61 -1.25
C GLN A 288 -3.52 -10.24 -1.13
N ALA A 289 -3.92 -9.52 -0.09
CA ALA A 289 -5.29 -9.04 0.04
C ALA A 289 -5.61 -7.96 -1.00
N VAL A 290 -4.73 -6.98 -1.19
CA VAL A 290 -4.94 -5.96 -2.22
C VAL A 290 -4.97 -6.61 -3.61
N ALA A 291 -4.04 -7.54 -3.91
CA ALA A 291 -4.04 -8.29 -5.17
C ALA A 291 -5.36 -9.03 -5.40
N TRP A 292 -5.91 -9.69 -4.37
CA TRP A 292 -7.21 -10.36 -4.45
C TRP A 292 -8.36 -9.37 -4.70
N LEU A 293 -8.36 -8.21 -4.04
CA LEU A 293 -9.38 -7.18 -4.25
C LEU A 293 -9.33 -6.59 -5.67
N VAL A 294 -8.13 -6.51 -6.27
CA VAL A 294 -7.96 -6.15 -7.68
C VAL A 294 -8.49 -7.26 -8.60
N GLU A 295 -8.02 -8.50 -8.41
CA GLU A 295 -8.37 -9.64 -9.26
C GLU A 295 -9.88 -9.96 -9.22
N SER A 296 -10.51 -9.78 -8.07
CA SER A 296 -11.96 -9.96 -7.87
C SER A 296 -12.81 -8.75 -8.28
N GLY A 297 -12.21 -7.72 -8.90
CA GLY A 297 -12.90 -6.57 -9.47
C GLY A 297 -13.48 -5.58 -8.45
N ARG A 298 -12.97 -5.59 -7.20
CA ARG A 298 -13.44 -4.72 -6.10
C ARG A 298 -12.75 -3.37 -6.08
N LEU A 299 -11.60 -3.27 -6.74
CA LEU A 299 -10.83 -2.04 -6.89
C LEU A 299 -10.59 -1.75 -8.38
N ARG A 300 -10.84 -0.51 -8.79
CA ARG A 300 -10.42 -0.01 -10.11
C ARG A 300 -8.95 0.35 -10.04
N SER A 301 -8.10 -0.57 -10.48
CA SER A 301 -6.66 -0.54 -10.26
C SER A 301 -5.88 -0.38 -11.56
N TYR A 302 -4.78 0.39 -11.48
CA TYR A 302 -3.84 0.57 -12.58
C TYR A 302 -2.40 0.41 -12.09
N SER A 303 -1.50 0.00 -12.97
CA SER A 303 -0.09 -0.23 -12.66
C SER A 303 0.77 0.51 -13.68
N VAL A 304 1.82 1.18 -13.20
CA VAL A 304 2.83 1.79 -14.07
C VAL A 304 3.83 0.72 -14.49
N VAL A 305 4.05 0.58 -15.80
CA VAL A 305 5.01 -0.37 -16.36
C VAL A 305 5.89 0.34 -17.40
N PRO A 306 7.24 0.27 -17.28
CA PRO A 306 8.01 -0.25 -16.13
C PRO A 306 7.77 0.57 -14.85
N SER A 307 8.09 0.02 -13.66
CA SER A 307 7.86 0.72 -12.38
C SER A 307 8.66 2.02 -12.23
N LEU A 308 8.09 2.99 -11.53
CA LEU A 308 8.72 4.25 -11.10
C LEU A 308 9.31 4.16 -9.69
N VAL A 309 8.91 3.13 -8.94
CA VAL A 309 9.35 2.86 -7.57
C VAL A 309 9.74 1.40 -7.48
N VAL A 310 10.96 1.12 -7.01
CA VAL A 310 11.45 -0.25 -6.86
C VAL A 310 11.86 -0.52 -5.42
N GLN A 311 11.61 -1.73 -4.95
CA GLN A 311 12.08 -2.19 -3.65
C GLN A 311 13.58 -2.53 -3.71
N ARG A 312 14.36 -1.97 -2.80
CA ARG A 312 15.78 -2.25 -2.62
C ARG A 312 15.98 -3.46 -1.72
N LYS A 313 16.69 -4.45 -2.24
CA LYS A 313 17.01 -5.70 -1.53
C LYS A 313 18.41 -5.68 -0.94
N VAL A 314 18.72 -4.64 -0.17
CA VAL A 314 20.04 -4.43 0.45
C VAL A 314 20.10 -4.86 1.91
N ALA A 315 18.96 -5.08 2.57
CA ALA A 315 18.86 -5.52 3.96
C ALA A 315 17.83 -6.65 4.12
N SER A 316 17.82 -7.31 5.27
CA SER A 316 16.82 -8.34 5.59
C SER A 316 15.41 -7.74 5.65
N SER A 317 14.43 -8.48 5.14
CA SER A 317 13.02 -8.14 5.22
C SER A 317 12.53 -8.26 6.66
N ASP A 318 11.64 -7.35 7.07
CA ASP A 318 10.94 -7.42 8.36
C ASP A 318 9.68 -8.29 8.30
N VAL A 319 9.23 -8.70 7.09
CA VAL A 319 7.98 -9.44 6.87
C VAL A 319 8.21 -10.92 6.53
N SER A 320 9.30 -11.23 5.82
CA SER A 320 9.69 -12.59 5.43
C SER A 320 11.10 -12.91 5.89
N TYR A 321 11.41 -14.19 6.14
CA TYR A 321 12.77 -14.61 6.49
C TYR A 321 13.77 -14.28 5.35
N GLY A 322 14.93 -13.73 5.72
CA GLY A 322 16.02 -13.41 4.79
C GLY A 322 15.89 -12.04 4.10
N VAL A 323 16.56 -11.85 2.96
CA VAL A 323 16.50 -10.63 2.12
C VAL A 323 15.25 -10.56 1.23
N GLY A 324 14.25 -11.39 1.52
CA GLY A 324 13.09 -11.59 0.65
C GLY A 324 13.46 -12.32 -0.65
N SER A 325 12.63 -12.16 -1.68
CA SER A 325 12.75 -12.88 -2.95
C SER A 325 13.93 -12.41 -3.82
N SER A 326 14.44 -13.22 -4.77
CA SER A 326 15.54 -12.82 -5.67
C SER A 326 15.12 -11.91 -6.84
N TRP A 327 13.82 -11.79 -7.10
CA TRP A 327 13.29 -10.95 -8.19
C TRP A 327 13.68 -9.48 -8.00
N ARG A 328 14.26 -8.84 -9.00
CA ARG A 328 14.62 -7.43 -8.96
C ARG A 328 14.06 -6.75 -10.20
N GLU A 329 13.34 -5.66 -10.00
CA GLU A 329 13.11 -4.71 -11.08
C GLU A 329 14.31 -3.78 -11.15
N VAL A 330 14.73 -3.44 -12.36
CA VAL A 330 15.81 -2.48 -12.58
C VAL A 330 15.17 -1.12 -12.71
N LEU A 331 15.63 -0.16 -11.92
CA LEU A 331 15.30 1.24 -12.06
C LEU A 331 16.51 1.97 -12.66
N PRO A 332 16.53 2.23 -13.98
CA PRO A 332 17.70 2.77 -14.67
C PRO A 332 18.18 4.10 -14.06
N ASP A 333 17.22 4.99 -13.77
CA ASP A 333 17.48 6.34 -13.26
C ASP A 333 17.01 6.52 -11.82
N GLY A 334 17.34 5.57 -10.95
CA GLY A 334 17.09 5.67 -9.50
C GLY A 334 17.84 6.82 -8.83
N VAL A 335 17.23 7.43 -7.81
CA VAL A 335 17.89 8.46 -7.00
C VAL A 335 19.12 7.89 -6.30
N LEU A 336 19.01 6.70 -5.72
CA LEU A 336 20.08 6.08 -4.94
C LEU A 336 21.12 5.36 -5.79
N SER A 337 20.83 5.05 -7.07
CA SER A 337 21.80 4.48 -8.01
C SER A 337 22.88 5.46 -8.47
N SER A 338 22.68 6.77 -8.25
CA SER A 338 23.60 7.84 -8.70
C SER A 338 24.42 8.53 -7.61
N GLY A 339 24.42 7.99 -6.38
CA GLY A 339 25.07 8.61 -5.23
C GLY A 339 25.88 7.63 -4.35
N GLN A 340 26.24 8.08 -3.15
CA GLN A 340 27.04 7.36 -2.14
C GLN A 340 26.48 5.99 -1.69
N TYR A 341 25.27 5.64 -2.14
CA TYR A 341 24.53 4.41 -1.80
C TYR A 341 24.49 3.37 -2.93
N SER A 342 25.34 3.51 -3.93
CA SER A 342 25.44 2.63 -5.11
C SER A 342 26.07 1.25 -4.83
N ARG A 343 26.02 0.73 -3.60
CA ARG A 343 26.58 -0.58 -3.22
C ARG A 343 25.56 -1.42 -2.46
#